data_AF-A0A0J9AGB6-F1
#
_entry.id   AF-A0A0J9AGB6-F1
#
_cell.length_a   1.000
_cell.length_b   1.000
_cell.length_c   1.000
_cell.angle_alpha   90.00
_cell.angle_beta   90.00
_cell.angle_gamma   90.00
#
_symmetry.space_group_name_H-M   'P 1'
#
loop_
_entity.id
_entity.type
_entity.pdbx_description
1 polymer ?
#
loop_
_entity_poly.entity_id
_entity_poly.type
_entity_poly.pdbx_seq_one_letter_code
_entity_poly.pdbx_strand_id
1 'polypeptide(L)'
;MNALLLLAALSSQITFNTTQQGDMYTIIPEVTLTQSCLCRVQILSLREGSSGQSQTKQEKTLSLPANQLIALTKLSLNISPDDRVKIVVTVSDGQSLHLSQQWPPSSEKS
;
A
#
# COMPACT_ATOMS: atom_id res chain seq x y z
N MET A 1 -5.39 39.03 -10.63
CA MET A 1 -5.82 37.61 -10.59
C MET A 1 -4.86 36.89 -9.65
N ASN A 2 -5.26 36.63 -8.40
CA ASN A 2 -4.39 35.98 -7.41
C ASN A 2 -4.48 34.47 -7.59
N ALA A 3 -3.44 33.87 -8.16
CA ALA A 3 -3.28 32.42 -8.17
C ALA A 3 -2.92 31.98 -6.75
N LEU A 4 -3.90 31.43 -6.03
CA LEU A 4 -3.64 30.68 -4.80
C LEU A 4 -2.89 29.40 -5.18
N LEU A 5 -1.57 29.40 -4.98
CA LEU A 5 -0.78 28.20 -5.06
C LEU A 5 -1.07 27.36 -3.82
N LEU A 6 -1.81 26.27 -3.99
CA LEU A 6 -1.97 25.25 -2.96
C LEU A 6 -0.64 24.50 -2.83
N LEU A 7 0.09 24.78 -1.76
CA LEU A 7 1.21 23.94 -1.34
C LEU A 7 0.63 22.62 -0.86
N ALA A 8 0.75 21.56 -1.66
CA ALA A 8 0.53 20.22 -1.17
C ALA A 8 1.59 19.96 -0.09
N ALA A 9 1.17 19.77 1.15
CA ALA A 9 2.07 19.29 2.19
C ALA A 9 2.52 17.89 1.79
N LEU A 10 3.82 17.69 1.51
CA LEU A 10 4.38 16.34 1.40
C LEU A 10 4.16 15.67 2.75
N SER A 11 3.17 14.79 2.82
CA SER A 11 2.89 13.96 3.98
C SER A 11 3.45 12.56 3.77
N SER A 12 3.77 11.88 4.86
CA SER A 12 4.15 10.48 4.79
C SER A 12 2.92 9.67 4.41
N GLN A 13 3.00 8.87 3.34
CA GLN A 13 1.84 8.17 2.78
C GLN A 13 2.22 6.83 2.15
N ILE A 14 1.24 5.94 2.10
CA ILE A 14 1.30 4.69 1.34
C ILE A 14 0.32 4.81 0.18
N THR A 15 0.75 4.42 -1.01
CA THR A 15 -0.06 4.37 -2.22
C THR A 15 0.07 3.01 -2.89
N PHE A 16 -0.82 2.70 -3.82
CA PHE A 16 -0.80 1.42 -4.53
C PHE A 16 -0.79 1.68 -6.03
N ASN A 17 0.33 1.34 -6.67
CA ASN A 17 0.41 1.28 -8.11
C ASN A 17 -0.18 -0.06 -8.56
N THR A 18 -1.22 -0.01 -9.39
CA THR A 18 -1.94 -1.21 -9.84
C THR A 18 -2.09 -1.26 -11.33
N THR A 19 -1.81 -2.43 -11.89
CA THR A 19 -2.04 -2.73 -13.31
C THR A 19 -2.83 -4.02 -13.42
N GLN A 20 -3.68 -4.10 -14.44
CA GLN A 20 -4.55 -5.23 -14.68
C GLN A 20 -4.40 -5.69 -16.13
N GLN A 21 -4.28 -7.01 -16.32
CA GLN A 21 -4.31 -7.66 -17.63
C GLN A 21 -5.23 -8.89 -17.54
N GLY A 22 -6.46 -8.76 -18.04
CA GLY A 22 -7.50 -9.76 -17.78
C GLY A 22 -7.79 -9.84 -16.27
N ASP A 23 -7.78 -11.05 -15.73
CA ASP A 23 -7.97 -11.29 -14.28
C ASP A 23 -6.65 -11.17 -13.48
N MET A 24 -5.51 -11.00 -14.15
CA MET A 24 -4.22 -10.86 -13.46
C MET A 24 -4.00 -9.41 -13.03
N TYR A 25 -3.90 -9.19 -11.73
CA TYR A 25 -3.53 -7.92 -11.12
C TYR A 25 -2.09 -7.95 -10.63
N THR A 26 -1.34 -6.90 -10.99
CA THR A 26 -0.06 -6.59 -10.36
C THR A 26 -0.25 -5.38 -9.46
N ILE A 27 -0.01 -5.54 -8.16
CA ILE A 27 -0.10 -4.51 -7.13
C ILE A 27 1.28 -4.26 -6.55
N ILE A 28 1.74 -3.01 -6.62
CA ILE A 28 3.01 -2.56 -6.06
C ILE A 28 2.67 -1.50 -5.00
N PRO A 29 2.72 -1.84 -3.71
CA PRO A 29 2.62 -0.85 -2.65
C PRO A 29 3.87 0.02 -2.63
N GLU A 30 3.67 1.33 -2.59
CA GLU A 30 4.73 2.33 -2.59
C GLU A 30 4.58 3.24 -1.37
N VAL A 31 5.69 3.62 -0.75
CA VAL A 31 5.71 4.53 0.39
C VAL A 31 6.55 5.76 0.08
N THR A 32 6.09 6.92 0.51
CA THR A 32 6.89 8.15 0.60
C THR A 32 6.87 8.62 2.04
N LEU A 33 8.04 8.91 2.61
CA LEU A 33 8.18 9.39 3.99
C LEU A 33 8.73 10.81 4.01
N THR A 34 8.32 11.62 4.98
CA THR A 34 8.86 12.98 5.20
C THR A 34 10.18 12.96 5.97
N GLN A 35 10.47 11.87 6.68
CA GLN A 35 11.69 11.65 7.45
C GLN A 35 12.21 10.23 7.22
N SER A 36 13.54 10.09 7.16
CA SER A 36 14.17 8.77 7.01
C SER A 36 14.03 7.95 8.28
N CYS A 37 13.85 6.64 8.16
CA CYS A 37 13.70 5.74 9.31
C CYS A 37 14.33 4.37 9.07
N LEU A 38 14.59 3.64 10.16
CA LEU A 38 14.62 2.19 10.15
C LEU A 38 13.21 1.69 10.51
N CYS A 39 12.42 1.37 9.49
CA CYS A 39 11.00 1.07 9.65
C CYS A 39 10.73 -0.43 9.51
N ARG A 40 9.80 -0.93 10.32
CA ARG A 40 9.14 -2.22 10.08
C ARG A 40 8.04 -2.01 9.05
N VAL A 41 8.10 -2.80 7.98
CA VAL A 41 7.10 -2.86 6.92
C VAL A 41 6.41 -4.21 7.01
N GLN A 42 5.09 -4.20 7.19
CA GLN A 42 4.24 -5.39 7.20
C GLN A 42 3.26 -5.32 6.04
N ILE A 43 3.14 -6.41 5.29
CA ILE A 43 2.22 -6.56 4.16
C ILE A 43 1.40 -7.81 4.39
N LEU A 44 0.08 -7.64 4.54
CA LEU A 44 -0.88 -8.73 4.63
C LEU A 44 -1.71 -8.73 3.36
N SER A 45 -1.77 -9.86 2.65
CA SER A 45 -2.67 -10.04 1.52
C SER A 45 -3.65 -11.18 1.80
N LEU A 46 -4.92 -10.96 1.51
CA LEU A 46 -5.98 -11.94 1.56
C LEU A 46 -6.71 -11.92 0.23
N ARG A 47 -6.92 -13.09 -0.36
CA ARG A 47 -7.84 -13.31 -1.48
C ARG A 47 -8.74 -14.49 -1.14
N GLU A 48 -10.03 -14.32 -1.33
CA GLU A 48 -11.06 -15.34 -1.18
C GLU A 48 -11.85 -15.42 -2.46
N GLY A 49 -11.90 -16.59 -3.07
CA GLY A 49 -12.65 -16.85 -4.29
C GLY A 49 -13.38 -18.18 -4.22
N SER A 50 -14.12 -18.51 -5.27
CA SER A 50 -14.84 -19.78 -5.39
C SER A 50 -13.92 -21.01 -5.31
N SER A 51 -12.67 -20.86 -5.76
CA SER A 51 -11.65 -21.92 -5.73
C SER A 51 -10.86 -22.01 -4.42
N GLY A 52 -11.17 -21.17 -3.42
CA GLY A 52 -10.52 -21.19 -2.11
C GLY A 52 -9.95 -19.84 -1.66
N GLN A 53 -9.16 -19.90 -0.58
CA GLN A 53 -8.56 -18.73 0.07
C GLN A 53 -7.03 -18.81 0.02
N SER A 54 -6.40 -17.66 -0.24
CA SER A 54 -4.96 -17.49 -0.08
C SER A 54 -4.68 -16.30 0.82
N GLN A 55 -3.84 -16.50 1.84
CA GLN A 55 -3.39 -15.44 2.73
C GLN A 55 -1.87 -15.43 2.79
N THR A 56 -1.27 -14.24 2.71
CA THR A 56 0.15 -14.05 2.97
C THR A 56 0.36 -12.97 4.01
N LYS A 57 1.40 -13.14 4.82
CA LYS A 57 1.92 -12.12 5.73
C LYS A 57 3.42 -12.03 5.51
N GLN A 58 3.89 -10.84 5.15
CA GLN A 58 5.30 -10.53 4.98
C GLN A 58 5.66 -9.41 5.95
N GLU A 59 6.81 -9.53 6.61
CA GLU A 59 7.33 -8.50 7.50
C GLU A 59 8.83 -8.33 7.24
N LYS A 60 9.28 -7.08 7.11
CA LYS A 60 10.69 -6.76 6.90
C LYS A 60 11.03 -5.43 7.53
N THR A 61 12.19 -5.35 8.16
CA THR A 61 12.78 -4.07 8.58
C THR A 61 13.61 -3.50 7.44
N LEU A 62 13.34 -2.25 7.05
CA LEU A 62 13.97 -1.56 5.93
C LEU A 62 14.49 -0.19 6.39
N SER A 63 15.65 0.20 5.89
CA SER A 63 16.07 1.61 5.95
C SER A 63 15.37 2.34 4.80
N LEU A 64 14.47 3.25 5.13
CA LEU A 64 13.67 4.01 4.16
C LEU A 64 14.13 5.47 4.16
N PRO A 65 14.52 6.04 3.01
CA PRO A 65 14.89 7.45 2.90
C PRO A 65 13.65 8.36 2.87
N ALA A 66 13.84 9.60 3.33
CA ALA A 66 12.86 10.67 3.16
C ALA A 66 12.73 11.12 1.70
N ASN A 67 11.54 11.61 1.35
CA ASN A 67 11.21 12.32 0.10
C ASN A 67 11.50 11.51 -1.17
N GLN A 68 11.45 10.19 -1.08
CA GLN A 68 11.59 9.28 -2.21
C GLN A 68 10.41 8.32 -2.23
N LEU A 69 9.92 8.02 -3.43
CA LEU A 69 8.91 6.99 -3.64
C LEU A 69 9.60 5.62 -3.69
N ILE A 70 9.31 4.77 -2.71
CA ILE A 70 9.94 3.46 -2.56
C ILE A 70 8.90 2.36 -2.78
N ALA A 71 9.13 1.50 -3.78
CA ALA A 71 8.37 0.28 -3.96
C ALA A 71 8.73 -0.76 -2.88
N LEU A 72 7.73 -1.27 -2.17
CA LEU A 72 7.94 -2.16 -1.03
C LEU A 72 8.01 -3.64 -1.45
N THR A 73 7.16 -4.04 -2.39
CA THR A 73 7.09 -5.40 -2.95
C THR A 73 6.28 -5.38 -4.25
N LYS A 74 6.27 -6.51 -4.98
CA LYS A 74 5.38 -6.76 -6.12
C LYS A 74 4.49 -7.96 -5.81
N LEU A 75 3.18 -7.72 -5.77
CA LEU A 75 2.18 -8.77 -5.59
C LEU A 75 1.52 -9.06 -6.94
N SER A 76 1.48 -10.33 -7.32
CA SER A 76 0.73 -10.79 -8.50
C SER A 76 -0.42 -11.67 -8.02
N LEU A 77 -1.65 -11.26 -8.29
CA LEU A 77 -2.87 -11.95 -7.87
C LEU A 77 -3.76 -12.19 -9.08
N ASN A 78 -4.38 -13.36 -9.17
CA ASN A 78 -5.40 -13.64 -10.16
C ASN A 78 -6.77 -13.41 -9.51
N ILE A 79 -7.47 -12.34 -9.85
CA ILE A 79 -8.68 -11.85 -9.17
C ILE A 79 -9.84 -11.88 -10.16
N SER A 80 -10.79 -12.79 -9.93
CA SER A 80 -12.05 -12.88 -10.67
C SER A 80 -13.11 -11.91 -10.10
N PRO A 81 -14.19 -11.59 -10.84
CA PRO A 81 -15.20 -10.62 -10.40
C PRO A 81 -15.86 -10.90 -9.03
N ASP A 82 -16.00 -12.18 -8.67
CA ASP A 82 -16.62 -12.60 -7.41
C ASP A 82 -15.61 -12.77 -6.27
N ASP A 83 -14.32 -12.56 -6.52
CA ASP A 83 -13.29 -12.67 -5.50
C ASP A 83 -13.32 -11.47 -4.56
N ARG A 84 -13.12 -11.73 -3.26
CA ARG A 84 -12.85 -10.69 -2.27
C ARG A 84 -11.35 -10.60 -2.05
N VAL A 85 -10.80 -9.40 -2.17
CA VAL A 85 -9.37 -9.15 -1.97
C VAL A 85 -9.16 -8.05 -0.96
N LYS A 86 -8.20 -8.24 -0.07
CA LYS A 86 -7.76 -7.25 0.92
C LYS A 86 -6.25 -7.30 1.07
N ILE A 87 -5.58 -6.20 0.78
CA ILE A 87 -4.15 -6.00 0.98
C ILE A 87 -3.99 -4.87 1.98
N VAL A 88 -3.36 -5.12 3.11
CA VAL A 88 -3.06 -4.11 4.14
C VAL A 88 -1.57 -3.96 4.24
N VAL A 89 -1.10 -2.71 4.10
CA VAL A 89 0.30 -2.34 4.23
C VAL A 89 0.45 -1.43 5.42
N THR A 90 1.35 -1.80 6.33
CA THR A 90 1.67 -1.04 7.53
C THR A 90 3.15 -0.69 7.53
N VAL A 91 3.48 0.57 7.75
CA VAL A 91 4.86 1.06 7.90
C VAL A 91 4.97 1.78 9.24
N SER A 92 5.85 1.30 10.11
CA SER A 92 6.05 1.91 11.43
C SER A 92 7.52 2.01 11.81
N ASP A 93 7.92 3.10 12.47
CA ASP A 93 9.24 3.26 13.09
C ASP A 93 9.30 2.74 14.54
N GLY A 94 8.17 2.29 15.09
CA GLY A 94 8.03 1.88 16.49
C GLY A 94 7.90 3.05 17.49
N GLN A 95 7.78 4.28 16.99
CA GLN A 95 7.67 5.51 17.76
C GLN A 95 6.46 6.32 17.28
N SER A 96 6.68 7.33 16.44
CA SER A 96 5.67 8.31 16.04
C SER A 96 5.10 8.06 14.65
N LEU A 97 5.86 7.39 13.78
CA LEU A 97 5.41 7.03 12.45
C LEU A 97 4.64 5.71 12.52
N HIS A 98 3.36 5.76 12.18
CA HIS A 98 2.54 4.59 11.96
C HIS A 98 1.55 4.84 10.82
N LEU A 99 1.89 4.36 9.64
CA LEU A 99 1.02 4.42 8.46
C LEU A 99 0.37 3.06 8.23
N SER A 100 -0.93 3.06 7.92
CA SER A 100 -1.63 1.86 7.49
C SER A 100 -2.60 2.22 6.36
N GLN A 101 -2.50 1.50 5.24
CA GLN A 101 -3.38 1.70 4.10
C GLN A 101 -3.83 0.36 3.53
N GLN A 102 -5.01 0.37 2.90
CA GLN A 102 -5.63 -0.82 2.35
C GLN A 102 -5.86 -0.67 0.84
N TRP A 103 -5.65 -1.77 0.12
CA TRP A 103 -6.10 -1.95 -1.25
C TRP A 103 -6.99 -3.21 -1.37
N PRO A 104 -8.07 -3.20 -2.17
CA PRO A 104 -8.68 -2.02 -2.77
C PRO A 104 -9.06 -0.98 -1.69
N PRO A 105 -9.11 0.32 -2.03
CA PRO A 105 -9.54 1.35 -1.08
C PRO A 105 -10.88 0.93 -0.48
N SER A 106 -11.01 1.01 0.85
CA SER A 106 -12.33 0.80 1.45
C SER A 106 -13.28 1.80 0.82
N SER A 107 -14.42 1.33 0.33
CA SER A 107 -15.52 2.23 -0.02
C SER A 107 -15.92 2.96 1.26
N GLU A 108 -15.43 4.20 1.44
CA GLU A 108 -16.03 5.12 2.41
C GLU A 108 -17.49 5.26 1.99
N LYS A 109 -18.41 4.63 2.73
CA LYS A 109 -19.80 5.03 2.69
C LYS A 109 -19.84 6.42 3.29
N SER A 110 -19.79 7.44 2.43
CA SER A 110 -20.20 8.80 2.79
C SER A 110 -21.71 8.85 3.04
#